data_AF-A0A936YJ82-F1
#
_entry.id   AF-A0A936YJ82-F1
#
_cell.length_a   1.000
_cell.length_b   1.000
_cell.length_c   1.000
_cell.angle_alpha   90.00
_cell.angle_beta   90.00
_cell.angle_gamma   90.00
#
_symmetry.space_group_name_H-M   'P 1'
#
loop_
_entity.id
_entity.type
_entity.pdbx_description
1 polymer ?
#
loop_
_entity_poly.entity_id
_entity_poly.type
_entity_poly.pdbx_seq_one_letter_code
_entity_poly.pdbx_strand_id
1 'polypeptide(L)'
;MRTLHTGLEGHEALFVASQRQASHVLAFHRRHSRFLRFVDSHQKWMLMHMIADTCAGSAEGVAANWICERAQDIGIASRNTTLAFFGQLAAYGYLVRRECDSDKRMKLVALSRETEKILGEWVGVQLAGISPVGEITLDDDVTLRHIYLRSAGRLVGTPSYVRPPIDVGLMQDIRGGWLVMNDLLTHIDPTDCCKDSIAVSAFSIAQRARDFAMSRSTIYRLFRLAEEAAILGWEGEQGSDSLKMSGYHLRQYCRWNGRLLQIVCEAAQQANDNCRQTGTGYYFPQAAAGIRAPATRLL
;
A
#
# COMPACT_ATOMS: atom_id res chain seq x y z
N MET A 1 11.94 14.17 15.65
CA MET A 1 10.56 13.78 15.27
C MET A 1 10.11 14.79 14.22
N ARG A 2 10.21 14.47 12.92
CA ARG A 2 9.78 15.40 11.85
C ARG A 2 8.25 15.40 11.83
N THR A 3 7.66 16.58 11.97
CA THR A 3 6.23 16.86 11.89
C THR A 3 5.69 16.37 10.54
N LEU A 4 4.56 15.64 10.56
CA LEU A 4 3.85 15.23 9.35
C LEU A 4 3.19 16.48 8.76
N HIS A 5 3.67 16.99 7.63
CA HIS A 5 3.14 18.22 6.99
C HIS A 5 1.84 17.95 6.20
N THR A 6 0.92 17.17 6.79
CA THR A 6 -0.40 16.87 6.20
C THR A 6 -1.53 17.71 6.78
N GLY A 7 -1.25 18.48 7.83
CA GLY A 7 -2.29 19.04 8.70
C GLY A 7 -2.94 18.01 9.63
N LEU A 8 -2.54 16.74 9.58
CA LEU A 8 -2.95 15.70 10.54
C LEU A 8 -1.97 15.69 11.71
N GLU A 9 -2.04 16.71 12.55
CA GLU A 9 -1.26 16.76 13.80
C GLU A 9 -2.01 16.03 14.92
N GLY A 10 -1.34 15.07 15.55
CA GLY A 10 -1.91 14.30 16.68
C GLY A 10 -2.52 12.95 16.29
N HIS A 11 -2.65 12.09 17.29
CA HIS A 11 -3.14 10.72 17.10
C HIS A 11 -4.59 10.67 16.63
N GLU A 12 -5.47 11.49 17.21
CA GLU A 12 -6.91 11.52 16.88
C GLU A 12 -7.16 11.86 15.41
N ALA A 13 -6.48 12.90 14.89
CA ALA A 13 -6.58 13.28 13.48
C ALA A 13 -6.11 12.15 12.55
N LEU A 14 -4.99 11.50 12.88
CA LEU A 14 -4.47 10.36 12.13
C LEU A 14 -5.42 9.16 12.19
N PHE A 15 -6.05 8.92 13.35
CA PHE A 15 -7.04 7.87 13.51
C PHE A 15 -8.26 8.12 12.62
N VAL A 16 -8.86 9.32 12.69
CA VAL A 16 -10.03 9.68 11.87
C VAL A 16 -9.72 9.52 10.37
N ALA A 17 -8.56 9.98 9.93
CA ALA A 17 -8.13 9.81 8.53
C ALA A 17 -7.95 8.32 8.16
N SER A 18 -7.32 7.54 9.04
CA SER A 18 -7.11 6.09 8.84
C SER A 18 -8.43 5.32 8.82
N GLN A 19 -9.39 5.68 9.67
CA GLN A 19 -10.71 5.05 9.74
C GLN A 19 -11.55 5.37 8.48
N ARG A 20 -11.50 6.62 7.99
CA ARG A 20 -12.13 6.99 6.71
C ARG A 20 -11.52 6.21 5.56
N GLN A 21 -10.19 6.21 5.45
CA GLN A 21 -9.44 5.45 4.45
C GLN A 21 -9.82 3.97 4.49
N ALA A 22 -9.94 3.36 5.67
CA ALA A 22 -10.25 1.95 5.83
C ALA A 22 -11.56 1.55 5.14
N SER A 23 -12.63 2.34 5.29
CA SER A 23 -13.90 2.10 4.60
C SER A 23 -13.76 2.09 3.07
N HIS A 24 -12.97 3.01 2.52
CA HIS A 24 -12.70 3.07 1.08
C HIS A 24 -11.80 1.92 0.61
N VAL A 25 -10.81 1.53 1.41
CA VAL A 25 -9.91 0.39 1.14
C VAL A 25 -10.68 -0.93 1.12
N LEU A 26 -11.64 -1.13 2.03
CA LEU A 26 -12.50 -2.31 2.03
C LEU A 26 -13.43 -2.35 0.81
N ALA A 27 -13.94 -1.20 0.37
CA ALA A 27 -14.72 -1.10 -0.86
C ALA A 27 -13.86 -1.37 -2.11
N PHE A 28 -12.63 -0.86 -2.14
CA PHE A 28 -11.64 -1.14 -3.18
C PHE A 28 -11.32 -2.64 -3.26
N HIS A 29 -11.16 -3.30 -2.10
CA HIS A 29 -10.96 -4.75 -2.05
C HIS A 29 -12.11 -5.52 -2.69
N ARG A 30 -13.37 -5.15 -2.43
CA ARG A 30 -14.53 -5.82 -3.04
C ARG A 30 -14.49 -5.75 -4.57
N ARG A 31 -14.04 -4.62 -5.14
CA ARG A 31 -13.94 -4.42 -6.60
C ARG A 31 -12.75 -5.16 -7.21
N HIS A 32 -11.61 -5.19 -6.52
CA HIS A 32 -10.32 -5.66 -7.06
C HIS A 32 -9.76 -6.90 -6.36
N SER A 33 -10.62 -7.70 -5.71
CA SER A 33 -10.22 -8.83 -4.86
C SER A 33 -9.30 -9.84 -5.56
N ARG A 34 -9.52 -10.09 -6.87
CA ARG A 34 -8.67 -11.01 -7.65
C ARG A 34 -7.22 -10.52 -7.74
N PHE A 35 -7.01 -9.24 -8.03
CA PHE A 35 -5.67 -8.64 -8.07
C PHE A 35 -5.06 -8.57 -6.67
N LEU A 36 -5.84 -8.13 -5.68
CA LEU A 36 -5.34 -7.90 -4.33
C LEU A 36 -4.92 -9.17 -3.58
N ARG A 37 -5.39 -10.35 -4.02
CA ARG A 37 -4.88 -11.65 -3.55
C ARG A 37 -3.40 -11.87 -3.88
N PHE A 38 -2.85 -11.21 -4.90
CA PHE A 38 -1.42 -11.31 -5.23
C PHE A 38 -0.57 -10.38 -4.39
N VAL A 39 -1.14 -9.29 -3.88
CA VAL A 39 -0.48 -8.29 -3.03
C VAL A 39 -1.05 -8.30 -1.62
N ASP A 40 -1.15 -9.50 -1.08
CA ASP A 40 -1.86 -9.82 0.17
C ASP A 40 -1.04 -9.58 1.44
N SER A 41 0.19 -9.07 1.31
CA SER A 41 1.12 -8.76 2.39
C SER A 41 1.89 -7.48 2.07
N HIS A 42 2.38 -6.78 3.10
CA HIS A 42 3.16 -5.55 2.93
C HIS A 42 4.36 -5.76 2.02
N GLN A 43 5.12 -6.84 2.20
CA GLN A 43 6.26 -7.17 1.33
C GLN A 43 5.87 -7.19 -0.16
N LYS A 44 4.78 -7.88 -0.53
CA LYS A 44 4.34 -7.96 -1.93
C LYS A 44 3.79 -6.64 -2.44
N TRP A 45 3.14 -5.87 -1.58
CA TRP A 45 2.70 -4.52 -1.92
C TRP A 45 3.88 -3.57 -2.19
N MET A 46 4.95 -3.67 -1.39
CA MET A 46 6.19 -2.94 -1.63
C MET A 46 6.90 -3.38 -2.91
N LEU A 47 6.89 -4.68 -3.24
CA LEU A 47 7.36 -5.16 -4.54
C LEU A 47 6.55 -4.59 -5.69
N MET A 48 5.22 -4.50 -5.56
CA MET A 48 4.37 -3.88 -6.58
C MET A 48 4.72 -2.41 -6.82
N HIS A 49 4.88 -1.63 -5.74
CA HIS A 49 5.34 -0.24 -5.85
C HIS A 49 6.73 -0.13 -6.50
N MET A 50 7.65 -1.05 -6.17
CA MET A 50 8.98 -1.06 -6.77
C MET A 50 8.94 -1.36 -8.26
N ILE A 51 8.13 -2.33 -8.70
CA ILE A 51 7.96 -2.62 -10.13
C ILE A 51 7.43 -1.37 -10.83
N ALA A 52 6.42 -0.72 -10.27
CA ALA A 52 5.85 0.51 -10.85
C ALA A 52 6.87 1.66 -10.93
N ASP A 53 7.58 1.94 -9.83
CA ASP A 53 8.64 2.96 -9.76
C ASP A 53 9.75 2.69 -10.78
N THR A 54 10.22 1.45 -10.85
CA THR A 54 11.33 1.07 -11.73
C THR A 54 10.93 1.09 -13.20
N CYS A 55 9.71 0.65 -13.52
CA CYS A 55 9.19 0.67 -14.89
C CYS A 55 8.70 2.06 -15.34
N ALA A 56 8.63 3.04 -14.43
CA ALA A 56 8.15 4.38 -14.75
C ALA A 56 8.96 5.00 -15.89
N GLY A 57 8.29 5.39 -16.97
CA GLY A 57 8.92 5.99 -18.15
C GLY A 57 9.58 5.00 -19.12
N SER A 58 9.57 3.69 -18.85
CA SER A 58 10.00 2.68 -19.82
C SER A 58 8.81 2.07 -20.55
N ALA A 59 8.68 2.38 -21.85
CA ALA A 59 7.61 1.82 -22.69
C ALA A 59 7.78 0.32 -22.96
N GLU A 60 9.02 -0.17 -22.99
CA GLU A 60 9.35 -1.57 -23.29
C GLU A 60 9.42 -2.45 -22.03
N GLY A 61 9.47 -1.82 -20.85
CA GLY A 61 9.71 -2.47 -19.57
C GLY A 61 11.17 -2.41 -19.13
N VAL A 62 11.49 -3.02 -17.99
CA VAL A 62 12.83 -3.01 -17.41
C VAL A 62 13.31 -4.42 -17.18
N ALA A 63 14.62 -4.62 -17.26
CA ALA A 63 15.24 -5.91 -17.03
C ALA A 63 14.89 -6.44 -15.62
N ALA A 64 14.37 -7.67 -15.57
CA ALA A 64 13.89 -8.27 -14.31
C ALA A 64 14.97 -8.35 -13.23
N ASN A 65 16.23 -8.52 -13.63
CA ASN A 65 17.39 -8.57 -12.73
C ASN A 65 17.59 -7.25 -11.98
N TRP A 66 17.36 -6.10 -12.59
CA TRP A 66 17.52 -4.79 -11.94
C TRP A 66 16.52 -4.60 -10.81
N ILE A 67 15.26 -4.99 -11.03
CA ILE A 67 14.24 -4.95 -9.98
C ILE A 67 14.58 -5.95 -8.87
N CYS A 68 15.10 -7.13 -9.21
CA CYS A 68 15.54 -8.12 -8.21
C CYS A 68 16.71 -7.62 -7.35
N GLU A 69 17.68 -6.93 -7.95
CA GLU A 69 18.83 -6.32 -7.25
C GLU A 69 18.36 -5.22 -6.32
N ARG A 70 17.56 -4.28 -6.83
CA ARG A 70 16.98 -3.21 -6.04
C ARG A 70 16.15 -3.76 -4.87
N ALA A 71 15.33 -4.79 -5.09
CA ALA A 71 14.53 -5.42 -4.04
C ALA A 71 15.37 -6.04 -2.92
N GLN A 72 16.50 -6.63 -3.27
CA GLN A 72 17.45 -7.18 -2.32
C GLN A 72 18.18 -6.07 -1.56
N ASP A 73 18.68 -5.06 -2.27
CA ASP A 73 19.49 -3.97 -1.71
C ASP A 73 18.74 -3.16 -0.65
N ILE A 74 17.45 -2.89 -0.87
CA ILE A 74 16.61 -2.18 0.12
C ILE A 74 15.88 -3.11 1.10
N GLY A 75 16.17 -4.42 1.04
CA GLY A 75 15.70 -5.41 2.00
C GLY A 75 14.20 -5.72 1.92
N ILE A 76 13.56 -5.52 0.77
CA ILE A 76 12.16 -5.91 0.58
C ILE A 76 12.03 -7.41 0.39
N ALA A 77 12.82 -8.00 -0.51
CA ALA A 77 12.74 -9.43 -0.80
C ALA A 77 14.03 -9.96 -1.45
N SER A 78 14.27 -11.26 -1.32
CA SER A 78 15.34 -11.94 -2.06
C SER A 78 15.06 -11.97 -3.56
N ARG A 79 16.09 -12.14 -4.39
CA ARG A 79 15.93 -12.32 -5.85
C ARG A 79 14.94 -13.43 -6.21
N ASN A 80 15.01 -14.58 -5.52
CA ASN A 80 14.14 -15.71 -5.78
C ASN A 80 12.68 -15.39 -5.44
N THR A 81 12.46 -14.71 -4.32
CA THR A 81 11.13 -14.24 -3.91
C THR A 81 10.55 -13.26 -4.94
N THR A 82 11.35 -12.31 -5.41
CA THR A 82 10.94 -11.34 -6.44
C THR A 82 10.59 -12.02 -7.76
N LEU A 83 11.42 -12.95 -8.24
CA LEU A 83 11.15 -13.71 -9.47
C LEU A 83 9.89 -14.59 -9.36
N ALA A 84 9.68 -15.23 -8.21
CA ALA A 84 8.47 -16.00 -7.94
C ALA A 84 7.22 -15.10 -7.99
N PHE A 85 7.31 -13.90 -7.40
CA PHE A 85 6.23 -12.92 -7.46
C PHE A 85 5.93 -12.46 -8.90
N PHE A 86 6.97 -12.19 -9.71
CA PHE A 86 6.76 -11.89 -11.13
C PHE A 86 6.09 -13.05 -11.88
N GLY A 87 6.40 -14.29 -11.50
CA GLY A 87 5.77 -15.49 -12.07
C GLY A 87 4.27 -15.50 -11.82
N GLN A 88 3.88 -15.23 -10.57
CA GLN A 88 2.47 -15.15 -10.16
C GLN A 88 1.73 -14.03 -10.90
N LEU A 89 2.30 -12.81 -10.94
CA LEU A 89 1.67 -11.69 -11.64
C LEU A 89 1.52 -11.94 -13.14
N ALA A 90 2.55 -12.51 -13.78
CA ALA A 90 2.53 -12.80 -15.21
C ALA A 90 1.50 -13.88 -15.57
N ALA A 91 1.40 -14.95 -14.77
CA ALA A 91 0.44 -16.02 -14.97
C ALA A 91 -1.03 -15.55 -14.97
N TYR A 92 -1.30 -14.41 -14.32
CA TYR A 92 -2.64 -13.82 -14.24
C TYR A 92 -2.81 -12.54 -15.08
N GLY A 93 -1.81 -12.18 -15.90
CA GLY A 93 -1.89 -11.02 -16.81
C GLY A 93 -1.70 -9.66 -16.14
N TYR A 94 -1.21 -9.61 -14.89
CA TYR A 94 -0.90 -8.36 -14.18
C TYR A 94 0.50 -7.83 -14.50
N LEU A 95 1.38 -8.68 -15.02
CA LEU A 95 2.72 -8.33 -15.45
C LEU A 95 2.98 -8.90 -16.85
N VAL A 96 3.52 -8.07 -17.73
CA VAL A 96 3.90 -8.44 -19.09
C VAL A 96 5.39 -8.77 -19.10
N ARG A 97 5.75 -9.87 -19.77
CA ARG A 97 7.15 -10.27 -20.01
C ARG A 97 7.46 -10.15 -21.48
N ARG A 98 8.61 -9.58 -21.82
CA ARG A 98 9.10 -9.43 -23.19
C ARG A 98 10.58 -9.82 -23.26
N GLU A 99 11.00 -10.23 -24.44
CA GLU A 99 12.43 -10.33 -24.75
C GLU A 99 12.92 -8.95 -25.17
N CYS A 100 14.14 -8.58 -24.77
CA CYS A 100 14.75 -7.37 -25.31
C CYS A 100 15.17 -7.63 -26.75
N ASP A 101 14.85 -6.70 -27.65
CA ASP A 101 15.18 -6.82 -29.08
C ASP A 101 16.71 -6.84 -29.31
N SER A 102 17.47 -6.16 -28.45
CA SER A 102 18.94 -6.11 -28.53
C SER A 102 19.66 -7.28 -27.85
N ASP A 103 19.06 -7.88 -26.81
CA ASP A 103 19.59 -9.05 -26.11
C ASP A 103 18.45 -9.98 -25.68
N LYS A 104 18.23 -11.06 -26.42
CA LYS A 104 17.17 -12.05 -26.14
C LYS A 104 17.31 -12.77 -24.79
N ARG A 105 18.51 -12.73 -24.18
CA ARG A 105 18.75 -13.27 -22.83
C ARG A 105 18.16 -12.35 -21.76
N MET A 106 18.04 -11.05 -22.04
CA MET A 106 17.43 -10.09 -21.15
C MET A 106 15.90 -10.22 -21.20
N LYS A 107 15.30 -10.52 -20.04
CA LYS A 107 13.85 -10.56 -19.87
C LYS A 107 13.37 -9.24 -19.29
N LEU A 108 12.64 -8.49 -20.10
CA LEU A 108 12.00 -7.23 -19.72
C LEU A 108 10.65 -7.52 -19.05
N VAL A 109 10.33 -6.75 -18.02
CA VAL A 109 9.05 -6.79 -17.32
C VAL A 109 8.42 -5.41 -17.27
N ALA A 110 7.11 -5.35 -17.41
CA ALA A 110 6.30 -4.16 -17.24
C ALA A 110 4.95 -4.52 -16.60
N LEU A 111 4.32 -3.57 -15.91
CA LEU A 111 2.94 -3.78 -15.46
C LEU A 111 2.00 -3.82 -16.66
N SER A 112 0.90 -4.57 -16.56
CA SER A 112 -0.16 -4.48 -17.56
C SER A 112 -0.93 -3.17 -17.42
N ARG A 113 -1.56 -2.71 -18.51
CA ARG A 113 -2.43 -1.50 -18.49
C ARG A 113 -3.52 -1.59 -17.43
N GLU A 114 -4.10 -2.78 -17.27
CA GLU A 114 -5.10 -3.05 -16.23
C GLU A 114 -4.52 -2.84 -14.84
N THR A 115 -3.30 -3.33 -14.59
CA THR A 115 -2.62 -3.14 -13.30
C THR A 115 -2.34 -1.67 -13.03
N GLU A 116 -1.84 -0.93 -14.02
CA GLU A 116 -1.64 0.53 -13.89
C GLU A 116 -2.94 1.26 -13.52
N LYS A 117 -4.07 0.88 -14.14
CA LYS A 117 -5.38 1.47 -13.83
C LYS A 117 -5.80 1.20 -12.38
N ILE A 118 -5.72 -0.06 -11.94
CA ILE A 118 -6.04 -0.45 -10.56
C ILE A 118 -5.20 0.34 -9.55
N LEU A 119 -3.91 0.53 -9.85
CA LEU A 119 -2.99 1.27 -9.01
C LEU A 119 -3.28 2.79 -8.99
N GLY A 120 -3.73 3.35 -10.10
CA GLY A 120 -4.28 4.71 -10.15
C GLY A 120 -5.53 4.85 -9.26
N GLU A 121 -6.48 3.93 -9.36
CA GLU A 121 -7.68 3.92 -8.51
C GLU A 121 -7.35 3.80 -7.01
N TRP A 122 -6.30 3.04 -6.67
CA TRP A 122 -5.83 2.92 -5.29
C TRP A 122 -5.43 4.28 -4.69
N VAL A 123 -4.87 5.20 -5.49
CA VAL A 123 -4.56 6.56 -5.02
C VAL A 123 -5.83 7.33 -4.67
N GLY A 124 -6.86 7.26 -5.51
CA GLY A 124 -8.14 7.92 -5.23
C GLY A 124 -8.74 7.44 -3.90
N VAL A 125 -8.59 6.15 -3.59
CA VAL A 125 -8.98 5.55 -2.31
C VAL A 125 -8.17 6.10 -1.14
N GLN A 126 -6.86 6.32 -1.31
CA GLN A 126 -6.03 6.93 -0.25
C GLN A 126 -6.44 8.39 0.00
N LEU A 127 -6.66 9.15 -1.07
CA LEU A 127 -7.06 10.56 -1.00
C LEU A 127 -8.44 10.74 -0.37
N ALA A 128 -9.38 9.81 -0.59
CA ALA A 128 -10.69 9.84 0.07
C ALA A 128 -10.60 9.75 1.61
N GLY A 129 -9.52 9.18 2.15
CA GLY A 129 -9.22 9.19 3.58
C GLY A 129 -8.80 10.56 4.13
N ILE A 130 -8.40 11.49 3.26
CA ILE A 130 -7.83 12.79 3.61
C ILE A 130 -8.85 13.87 3.21
N SER A 131 -9.73 14.28 4.14
CA SER A 131 -10.79 15.26 3.85
C SER A 131 -10.57 16.62 4.52
N PRO A 132 -10.83 17.75 3.82
CA PRO A 132 -10.79 17.92 2.37
C PRO A 132 -9.48 18.63 2.02
N VAL A 133 -8.50 17.91 1.48
CA VAL A 133 -7.46 18.59 0.70
C VAL A 133 -8.21 19.12 -0.53
N GLY A 134 -8.54 20.42 -0.50
CA GLY A 134 -9.62 21.01 -1.27
C GLY A 134 -9.61 20.65 -2.76
N GLU A 135 -10.80 20.43 -3.31
CA GLU A 135 -11.11 20.46 -4.76
C GLU A 135 -9.99 19.90 -5.67
N ILE A 136 -9.31 18.82 -5.28
CA ILE A 136 -8.47 18.13 -6.25
C ILE A 136 -9.43 17.32 -7.11
N THR A 137 -9.97 17.96 -8.15
CA THR A 137 -10.76 17.32 -9.20
C THR A 137 -9.82 16.37 -9.95
N LEU A 138 -9.76 15.13 -9.49
CA LEU A 138 -8.91 14.07 -10.05
C LEU A 138 -9.80 13.00 -10.66
N ASP A 139 -10.50 13.36 -11.73
CA ASP A 139 -11.40 12.43 -12.42
C ASP A 139 -10.75 11.78 -13.65
N ASP A 140 -9.49 12.10 -13.97
CA ASP A 140 -8.78 11.50 -15.09
C ASP A 140 -7.75 10.44 -14.65
N ASP A 141 -7.84 9.27 -15.30
CA ASP A 141 -6.97 8.11 -15.07
C ASP A 141 -5.48 8.45 -15.22
N VAL A 142 -5.15 9.43 -16.07
CA VAL A 142 -3.78 9.85 -16.34
C VAL A 142 -3.17 10.53 -15.12
N THR A 143 -3.89 11.48 -14.50
CA THR A 143 -3.43 12.15 -13.28
C THR A 143 -3.29 11.17 -12.13
N LEU A 144 -4.29 10.29 -11.92
CA LEU A 144 -4.24 9.29 -10.85
C LEU A 144 -3.01 8.37 -11.00
N ARG A 145 -2.70 7.95 -12.23
CA ARG A 145 -1.49 7.18 -12.51
C ARG A 145 -0.22 7.97 -12.21
N HIS A 146 -0.16 9.25 -12.55
CA HIS A 146 1.02 10.09 -12.26
C HIS A 146 1.23 10.26 -10.75
N ILE A 147 0.15 10.49 -10.00
CA ILE A 147 0.21 10.56 -8.54
C ILE A 147 0.65 9.22 -7.96
N TYR A 148 0.15 8.11 -8.50
CA TYR A 148 0.55 6.77 -8.07
C TYR A 148 2.05 6.56 -8.26
N LEU A 149 2.61 6.83 -9.44
CA LEU A 149 4.03 6.62 -9.72
C LEU A 149 4.92 7.46 -8.80
N ARG A 150 4.56 8.73 -8.57
CA ARG A 150 5.29 9.59 -7.61
C ARG A 150 5.20 9.06 -6.19
N SER A 151 4.02 8.58 -5.79
CA SER A 151 3.80 7.99 -4.47
C SER A 151 4.62 6.71 -4.31
N ALA A 152 4.61 5.82 -5.30
CA ALA A 152 5.33 4.55 -5.28
C ALA A 152 6.84 4.77 -5.07
N GLY A 153 7.46 5.67 -5.83
CA GLY A 153 8.89 5.99 -5.66
C GLY A 153 9.22 6.53 -4.26
N ARG A 154 8.36 7.39 -3.71
CA ARG A 154 8.52 7.91 -2.33
C ARG A 154 8.32 6.85 -1.26
N LEU A 155 7.34 5.97 -1.42
CA LEU A 155 7.07 4.88 -0.47
C LEU A 155 8.25 3.90 -0.45
N VAL A 156 8.75 3.50 -1.62
CA VAL A 156 9.95 2.65 -1.76
C VAL A 156 11.19 3.34 -1.17
N GLY A 157 11.30 4.66 -1.34
CA GLY A 157 12.38 5.46 -0.78
C GLY A 157 12.25 5.82 0.71
N THR A 158 11.18 5.41 1.41
CA THR A 158 10.92 5.77 2.81
C THR A 158 11.17 4.57 3.73
N PRO A 159 12.35 4.43 4.38
CA PRO A 159 12.70 3.22 5.13
C PRO A 159 11.72 2.85 6.24
N SER A 160 11.13 3.85 6.91
CA SER A 160 10.14 3.64 7.98
C SER A 160 8.76 3.18 7.47
N TYR A 161 8.51 3.27 6.17
CA TYR A 161 7.33 2.70 5.54
C TYR A 161 7.62 1.31 4.99
N VAL A 162 8.78 1.15 4.30
CA VAL A 162 9.27 -0.15 3.84
C VAL A 162 9.36 -1.17 4.98
N ARG A 163 9.91 -0.73 6.12
CA ARG A 163 10.00 -1.51 7.35
C ARG A 163 9.06 -0.92 8.40
N PRO A 164 7.81 -1.42 8.50
CA PRO A 164 6.88 -0.95 9.52
C PRO A 164 7.41 -1.26 10.93
N PRO A 165 6.90 -0.57 11.97
CA PRO A 165 7.07 -1.00 13.36
C PRO A 165 6.72 -2.49 13.53
N ILE A 166 7.41 -3.20 14.43
CA ILE A 166 7.30 -4.67 14.54
C ILE A 166 5.84 -5.12 14.70
N ASP A 167 5.09 -4.46 15.57
CA ASP A 167 3.68 -4.75 15.83
C ASP A 167 2.78 -4.47 14.61
N VAL A 168 3.05 -3.39 13.87
CA VAL A 168 2.39 -3.13 12.59
C VAL A 168 2.75 -4.20 11.55
N GLY A 169 4.03 -4.56 11.43
CA GLY A 169 4.51 -5.58 10.51
C GLY A 169 3.87 -6.95 10.74
N LEU A 170 3.69 -7.36 12.01
CA LEU A 170 3.01 -8.62 12.35
C LEU A 170 1.61 -8.73 11.75
N MET A 171 0.85 -7.62 11.74
CA MET A 171 -0.48 -7.57 11.13
C MET A 171 -0.42 -7.44 9.61
N GLN A 172 0.57 -6.74 9.04
CA GLN A 172 0.62 -6.45 7.60
C GLN A 172 1.31 -7.54 6.76
N ASP A 173 2.20 -8.34 7.35
CA ASP A 173 2.95 -9.38 6.62
C ASP A 173 2.20 -10.70 6.51
N ILE A 174 1.23 -10.94 7.39
CA ILE A 174 0.33 -12.08 7.27
C ILE A 174 -0.65 -11.82 6.13
N ARG A 175 -0.81 -12.83 5.26
CA ARG A 175 -1.79 -12.83 4.17
C ARG A 175 -3.16 -12.32 4.65
N GLY A 176 -3.56 -11.16 4.10
CA GLY A 176 -4.84 -10.51 4.36
C GLY A 176 -4.98 -9.87 5.74
N GLY A 177 -3.91 -9.78 6.53
CA GLY A 177 -3.96 -9.08 7.82
C GLY A 177 -4.15 -7.56 7.68
N TRP A 178 -3.74 -6.97 6.55
CA TRP A 178 -4.10 -5.59 6.21
C TRP A 178 -5.62 -5.39 6.07
N LEU A 179 -6.37 -6.37 5.53
CA LEU A 179 -7.83 -6.30 5.45
C LEU A 179 -8.46 -6.34 6.84
N VAL A 180 -7.97 -7.24 7.68
CA VAL A 180 -8.42 -7.35 9.07
C VAL A 180 -8.15 -6.06 9.81
N MET A 181 -6.95 -5.47 9.69
CA MET A 181 -6.65 -4.21 10.35
C MET A 181 -7.57 -3.08 9.89
N ASN A 182 -7.81 -2.93 8.59
CA ASN A 182 -8.74 -1.92 8.08
C ASN A 182 -10.16 -2.16 8.57
N ASP A 183 -10.63 -3.41 8.60
CA ASP A 183 -11.93 -3.77 9.15
C ASP A 183 -12.06 -3.41 10.64
N LEU A 184 -11.06 -3.75 11.45
CA LEU A 184 -11.02 -3.40 12.88
C LEU A 184 -11.15 -1.90 13.09
N LEU A 185 -10.49 -1.07 12.27
CA LEU A 185 -10.60 0.40 12.37
C LEU A 185 -12.04 0.89 12.17
N THR A 186 -12.82 0.24 11.31
CA THR A 186 -14.23 0.63 11.08
C THR A 186 -15.15 0.32 12.26
N HIS A 187 -14.69 -0.48 13.23
CA HIS A 187 -15.44 -0.93 14.40
C HIS A 187 -15.02 -0.25 15.71
N ILE A 188 -14.04 0.66 15.66
CA ILE A 188 -13.57 1.45 16.80
C ILE A 188 -14.38 2.74 16.91
N ASP A 189 -14.90 3.04 18.09
CA ASP A 189 -15.51 4.34 18.38
C ASP A 189 -14.41 5.43 18.36
N PRO A 190 -14.56 6.52 17.58
CA PRO A 190 -13.59 7.61 17.56
C PRO A 190 -13.28 8.20 18.93
N THR A 191 -14.24 8.20 19.86
CA THR A 191 -14.04 8.69 21.23
C THR A 191 -13.12 7.80 22.07
N ASP A 192 -12.91 6.55 21.64
CA ASP A 192 -12.07 5.55 22.32
C ASP A 192 -10.64 5.50 21.78
N CYS A 193 -10.34 6.18 20.67
CA CYS A 193 -9.06 6.00 19.96
C CYS A 193 -7.82 6.40 20.79
N CYS A 194 -7.98 7.20 21.83
CA CYS A 194 -6.92 7.62 22.74
C CYS A 194 -6.73 6.70 23.97
N LYS A 195 -7.62 5.73 24.19
CA LYS A 195 -7.50 4.78 25.31
C LYS A 195 -6.32 3.82 25.09
N ASP A 196 -5.76 3.30 26.17
CA ASP A 196 -4.71 2.28 26.09
C ASP A 196 -5.23 0.88 25.75
N SER A 197 -6.50 0.63 26.02
CA SER A 197 -7.24 -0.56 25.62
C SER A 197 -8.52 -0.14 24.93
N ILE A 198 -8.67 -0.51 23.66
CA ILE A 198 -9.72 -0.03 22.78
C ILE A 198 -10.67 -1.19 22.51
N ALA A 199 -11.95 -1.01 22.82
CA ALA A 199 -12.97 -1.99 22.48
C ALA A 199 -13.22 -1.98 20.96
N VAL A 200 -13.22 -3.16 20.34
CA VAL A 200 -13.59 -3.34 18.94
C VAL A 200 -14.93 -4.04 18.90
N SER A 201 -15.96 -3.29 18.50
CA SER A 201 -17.34 -3.77 18.54
C SER A 201 -17.64 -4.80 17.44
N ALA A 202 -18.46 -5.81 17.77
CA ALA A 202 -19.10 -6.72 16.81
C ALA A 202 -18.16 -7.44 15.82
N PHE A 203 -16.96 -7.85 16.25
CA PHE A 203 -16.02 -8.59 15.40
C PHE A 203 -16.25 -10.11 15.46
N SER A 204 -16.39 -10.75 14.29
CA SER A 204 -16.48 -12.22 14.18
C SER A 204 -15.44 -12.77 13.23
N ILE A 205 -14.52 -13.59 13.75
CA ILE A 205 -13.50 -14.30 12.95
C ILE A 205 -14.15 -15.12 11.83
N ALA A 206 -15.24 -15.83 12.13
CA ALA A 206 -15.91 -16.70 11.18
C ALA A 206 -16.55 -15.91 10.02
N GLN A 207 -17.14 -14.76 10.32
CA GLN A 207 -17.73 -13.89 9.30
C GLN A 207 -16.64 -13.28 8.41
N ARG A 208 -15.55 -12.75 9.00
CA ARG A 208 -14.46 -12.13 8.24
C ARG A 208 -13.67 -13.10 7.38
N ALA A 209 -13.57 -14.37 7.79
CA ALA A 209 -13.02 -15.43 6.93
C ALA A 209 -13.80 -15.57 5.63
N ARG A 210 -15.14 -15.55 5.70
CA ARG A 210 -16.00 -15.60 4.52
C ARG A 210 -15.88 -14.32 3.70
N ASP A 211 -16.01 -13.16 4.34
CA ASP A 211 -16.04 -11.86 3.66
C ASP A 211 -14.74 -11.57 2.88
N PHE A 212 -13.60 -11.97 3.45
CA PHE A 212 -12.28 -11.76 2.83
C PHE A 212 -11.81 -12.93 1.96
N ALA A 213 -12.64 -13.95 1.77
CA ALA A 213 -12.28 -15.18 1.06
C ALA A 213 -10.95 -15.78 1.56
N MET A 214 -10.77 -15.76 2.88
CA MET A 214 -9.61 -16.30 3.58
C MET A 214 -9.98 -17.61 4.28
N SER A 215 -9.01 -18.52 4.41
CA SER A 215 -9.22 -19.70 5.23
C SER A 215 -9.37 -19.30 6.70
N ARG A 216 -10.19 -20.04 7.46
CA ARG A 216 -10.32 -19.80 8.91
C ARG A 216 -8.97 -19.95 9.61
N SER A 217 -8.15 -20.92 9.22
CA SER A 217 -6.80 -21.12 9.80
C SER A 217 -5.88 -19.92 9.57
N THR A 218 -5.98 -19.22 8.42
CA THR A 218 -5.20 -18.00 8.17
C THR A 218 -5.55 -16.90 9.19
N ILE A 219 -6.84 -16.63 9.42
CA ILE A 219 -7.26 -15.60 10.37
C ILE A 219 -7.00 -16.03 11.81
N TYR A 220 -7.24 -17.29 12.18
CA TYR A 220 -6.89 -17.77 13.51
C TYR A 220 -5.39 -17.62 13.80
N ARG A 221 -4.53 -17.93 12.82
CA ARG A 221 -3.08 -17.73 12.96
C ARG A 221 -2.73 -16.24 13.15
N LEU A 222 -3.40 -15.34 12.42
CA LEU A 222 -3.24 -13.89 12.59
C LEU A 222 -3.62 -13.47 14.02
N PHE A 223 -4.80 -13.86 14.49
CA PHE A 223 -5.29 -13.49 15.82
C PHE A 223 -4.42 -14.06 16.93
N ARG A 224 -3.99 -15.31 16.82
CA ARG A 224 -3.07 -15.93 17.79
C ARG A 224 -1.75 -15.16 17.87
N LEU A 225 -1.16 -14.81 16.74
CA LEU A 225 0.09 -14.02 16.71
C LEU A 225 -0.12 -12.60 17.25
N ALA A 226 -1.26 -11.98 16.96
CA ALA A 226 -1.62 -10.67 17.50
C ALA A 226 -1.82 -10.72 19.02
N GLU A 227 -2.39 -11.80 19.55
CA GLU A 227 -2.57 -12.03 20.98
C GLU A 227 -1.24 -12.29 21.70
N GLU A 228 -0.39 -13.18 21.15
CA GLU A 228 0.98 -13.41 21.65
C GLU A 228 1.82 -12.11 21.69
N ALA A 229 1.54 -11.17 20.78
CA ALA A 229 2.20 -9.88 20.71
C ALA A 229 1.49 -8.74 21.48
N ALA A 230 0.43 -9.04 22.23
CA ALA A 230 -0.39 -8.07 22.96
C ALA A 230 -0.96 -6.93 22.07
N ILE A 231 -1.23 -7.22 20.79
CA ILE A 231 -1.86 -6.32 19.83
C ILE A 231 -3.37 -6.41 19.95
N LEU A 232 -3.91 -7.62 20.02
CA LEU A 232 -5.33 -7.94 20.20
C LEU A 232 -5.51 -8.86 21.41
N GLY A 233 -6.69 -8.88 22.00
CA GLY A 233 -7.05 -9.84 23.04
C GLY A 233 -8.56 -9.96 23.19
N TRP A 234 -9.01 -11.10 23.70
CA TRP A 234 -10.43 -11.32 24.03
C TRP A 234 -10.64 -11.16 25.53
N GLU A 235 -11.67 -10.42 25.93
CA GLU A 235 -12.13 -10.38 27.33
C GLU A 235 -13.55 -10.95 27.46
N GLY A 236 -13.71 -11.91 28.39
CA GLY A 236 -15.01 -12.43 28.84
C GLY A 236 -14.96 -13.87 29.39
N GLU A 237 -15.81 -14.18 30.37
CA GLU A 237 -16.29 -15.54 30.66
C GLU A 237 -17.69 -15.70 30.07
N GLN A 238 -17.94 -16.80 29.35
CA GLN A 238 -19.26 -17.23 28.83
C GLN A 238 -20.13 -16.14 28.16
N GLY A 239 -19.94 -15.94 26.85
CA GLY A 239 -20.99 -15.40 25.97
C GLY A 239 -20.85 -13.94 25.53
N SER A 240 -19.80 -13.24 25.98
CA SER A 240 -19.47 -11.88 25.54
C SER A 240 -17.96 -11.75 25.32
N ASP A 241 -17.43 -12.46 24.32
CA ASP A 241 -16.04 -12.29 23.89
C ASP A 241 -15.89 -10.91 23.24
N SER A 242 -15.57 -9.89 24.04
CA SER A 242 -15.32 -8.55 23.51
C SER A 242 -13.87 -8.48 23.03
N LEU A 243 -13.68 -8.17 21.75
CA LEU A 243 -12.34 -7.98 21.19
C LEU A 243 -11.78 -6.64 21.66
N LYS A 244 -10.54 -6.65 22.15
CA LYS A 244 -9.79 -5.45 22.52
C LYS A 244 -8.55 -5.31 21.65
N MET A 245 -8.19 -4.07 21.37
CA MET A 245 -6.96 -3.68 20.68
C MET A 245 -6.10 -2.81 21.60
N SER A 246 -4.79 -3.03 21.55
CA SER A 246 -3.81 -2.17 22.20
C SER A 246 -3.83 -0.75 21.60
N GLY A 247 -4.03 0.25 22.45
CA GLY A 247 -3.93 1.66 22.07
C GLY A 247 -2.53 2.05 21.61
N TYR A 248 -1.49 1.39 22.13
CA TYR A 248 -0.13 1.54 21.61
C TYR A 248 -0.06 1.10 20.15
N HIS A 249 -0.60 -0.09 19.82
CA HIS A 249 -0.62 -0.59 18.46
C HIS A 249 -1.37 0.34 17.51
N LEU A 250 -2.57 0.80 17.92
CA LEU A 250 -3.35 1.73 17.10
C LEU A 250 -2.55 3.00 16.81
N ARG A 251 -1.86 3.57 17.80
CA ARG A 251 -0.98 4.74 17.61
C ARG A 251 0.16 4.46 16.63
N GLN A 252 0.81 3.30 16.70
CA GLN A 252 1.86 2.92 15.76
C GLN A 252 1.32 2.77 14.35
N TYR A 253 0.18 2.08 14.20
CA TYR A 253 -0.49 1.90 12.91
C TYR A 253 -0.88 3.24 12.30
N CYS A 254 -1.57 4.11 13.03
CA CYS A 254 -2.01 5.42 12.53
C CYS A 254 -0.83 6.31 12.14
N ARG A 255 0.29 6.27 12.87
CA ARG A 255 1.52 6.98 12.49
C ARG A 255 2.17 6.39 11.24
N TRP A 256 2.21 5.07 11.11
CA TRP A 256 2.76 4.41 9.93
C TRP A 256 1.91 4.69 8.68
N ASN A 257 0.60 4.51 8.78
CA ASN A 257 -0.37 4.82 7.73
C ASN A 257 -0.43 6.33 7.41
N GLY A 258 -0.27 7.20 8.41
CA GLY A 258 -0.17 8.63 8.21
C GLY A 258 0.95 9.06 7.25
N ARG A 259 2.07 8.31 7.21
CA ARG A 259 3.15 8.55 6.24
C ARG A 259 2.73 8.22 4.81
N LEU A 260 1.96 7.13 4.62
CA LEU A 260 1.36 6.81 3.33
C LEU A 260 0.44 7.94 2.87
N LEU A 261 -0.48 8.35 3.73
CA LEU A 261 -1.42 9.44 3.43
C LEU A 261 -0.68 10.74 3.11
N GLN A 262 0.39 11.05 3.85
CA GLN A 262 1.23 12.20 3.58
C GLN A 262 1.86 12.14 2.18
N ILE A 263 2.52 11.04 1.86
CA ILE A 263 3.20 10.87 0.58
C ILE A 263 2.23 11.03 -0.58
N VAL A 264 1.04 10.45 -0.46
CA VAL A 264 0.00 10.54 -1.50
C VAL A 264 -0.56 11.97 -1.60
N CYS A 265 -0.81 12.64 -0.47
CA CYS A 265 -1.27 14.02 -0.44
C CYS A 265 -0.27 14.97 -1.12
N GLU A 266 1.02 14.88 -0.77
CA GLU A 266 2.06 15.70 -1.37
C GLU A 266 2.22 15.43 -2.87
N ALA A 267 2.08 14.16 -3.29
CA ALA A 267 2.12 13.81 -4.71
C ALA A 267 0.92 14.39 -5.48
N ALA A 268 -0.27 14.39 -4.87
CA ALA A 268 -1.48 14.97 -5.45
C ALA A 268 -1.40 16.50 -5.54
N GLN A 269 -0.91 17.17 -4.50
CA GLN A 269 -0.69 18.63 -4.50
C GLN A 269 0.27 19.03 -5.63
N GLN A 270 1.39 18.33 -5.78
CA GLN A 270 2.34 18.59 -6.87
C GLN A 270 1.74 18.34 -8.25
N ALA A 271 0.90 17.32 -8.41
CA ALA A 271 0.21 17.09 -9.67
C ALA A 271 -0.73 18.27 -10.00
N ASN A 272 -1.49 18.75 -9.01
CA ASN A 272 -2.40 19.89 -9.17
C ASN A 272 -1.65 21.22 -9.45
N ASP A 273 -0.54 21.49 -8.77
CA ASP A 273 0.27 22.69 -9.00
C ASP A 273 0.87 22.71 -10.41
N ASN A 274 1.32 21.55 -10.91
CA ASN A 274 1.79 21.42 -12.28
C ASN A 274 0.67 21.74 -13.29
N CYS A 275 -0.56 21.25 -13.06
CA CYS A 275 -1.72 21.60 -13.91
C CYS A 275 -2.00 23.10 -13.91
N ARG A 276 -1.95 23.75 -12.75
CA ARG A 276 -2.23 25.18 -12.60
C ARG A 276 -1.17 26.05 -13.27
N GLN A 277 0.10 25.65 -13.21
CA GLN A 277 1.21 26.38 -13.84
C GLN A 277 1.26 26.22 -15.36
N THR A 278 0.83 25.09 -15.92
CA THR A 278 0.91 24.85 -17.38
C THR A 278 -0.28 25.38 -18.18
N GLY A 279 -1.35 25.88 -17.56
CA GLY A 279 -2.51 26.49 -18.23
C GLY A 279 -3.25 25.63 -19.27
N THR A 280 -2.79 24.40 -19.48
CA THR A 280 -3.23 23.39 -20.43
C THR A 280 -2.80 22.03 -19.87
N GLY A 281 -3.66 21.03 -20.01
CA GLY A 281 -3.49 19.68 -19.47
C GLY A 281 -2.13 19.07 -19.81
N TYR A 282 -1.56 18.40 -18.80
CA TYR A 282 -0.29 17.66 -18.79
C TYR A 282 0.47 17.57 -20.12
N TYR A 283 1.53 18.38 -20.22
CA TYR A 283 2.62 18.15 -21.16
C TYR A 283 3.46 16.96 -20.64
N PHE A 284 3.29 15.79 -21.27
CA PHE A 284 4.24 14.69 -21.09
C PHE A 284 5.56 15.08 -21.80
N PRO A 285 6.73 15.05 -21.14
CA PRO A 285 7.96 14.93 -21.89
C PRO A 285 7.90 13.55 -22.57
N GLN A 286 7.85 13.55 -23.91
CA GLN A 286 8.14 12.36 -24.69
C GLN A 286 9.48 11.81 -24.19
N ALA A 287 9.53 10.51 -23.92
CA ALA A 287 10.76 9.81 -23.61
C ALA A 287 11.78 10.17 -24.68
N ALA A 288 12.79 10.97 -24.32
CA ALA A 288 13.91 11.22 -25.19
C ALA A 288 14.53 9.85 -25.48
N ALA A 289 14.47 9.42 -26.74
CA ALA A 289 15.18 8.25 -27.23
C ALA A 289 16.66 8.43 -26.89
N GLY A 290 17.11 7.71 -25.86
CA GLY A 290 18.42 7.93 -25.27
C GLY A 290 18.57 7.09 -24.02
N ILE A 291 18.61 5.76 -24.18
CA ILE A 291 19.07 4.85 -23.14
C ILE A 291 20.49 5.26 -22.78
N ARG A 292 20.65 5.90 -21.61
CA ARG A 292 21.90 5.88 -20.86
C ARG A 292 21.58 5.43 -19.45
N ALA A 293 22.27 4.37 -19.03
CA ALA A 293 22.23 3.85 -17.68
C ALA A 293 22.46 5.00 -16.66
N PRO A 294 21.72 5.04 -15.54
CA PRO A 294 22.07 5.94 -14.45
C PRO A 294 23.45 5.52 -13.91
N ALA A 295 24.37 6.47 -13.90
CA ALA A 295 25.72 6.28 -13.41
C ALA A 295 25.68 5.75 -11.96
N THR A 296 26.34 4.63 -11.74
CA THR A 296 26.69 4.07 -10.44
C THR A 296 27.37 5.18 -9.62
N ARG A 297 26.70 5.71 -8.61
CA ARG A 297 27.41 6.47 -7.56
C ARG A 297 28.15 5.44 -6.72
N LEU A 298 29.44 5.29 -7.00
CA LEU A 298 30.41 4.79 -6.04
C LEU A 298 30.65 5.89 -4.98
N LEU A 299 30.80 5.41 -3.74
CA LEU A 299 31.01 6.09 -2.45
C LEU A 299 29.73 6.47 -1.69
#